data_AF-A0A3C1GAF5-F1
#
_entry.id   AF-A0A3C1GAF5-F1
#
_cell.length_a   1.000
_cell.length_b   1.000
_cell.length_c   1.000
_cell.angle_alpha   90.00
_cell.angle_beta   90.00
_cell.angle_gamma   90.00
#
_symmetry.space_group_name_H-M   'P 1'
#
loop_
_entity.id
_entity.type
_entity.pdbx_description
1 polymer ?
#
loop_
_entity_poly.entity_id
_entity_poly.type
_entity_poly.pdbx_seq_one_letter_code
_entity_poly.pdbx_strand_id
1 'polypeptide(L)' 'MAEPVGFVGVGRMGAPMVRRLLAHGYEVVIRDVNDAAVAPFKEQVEIREKGGGR' A
#
# COMPACT_ATOMS: atom_id res chain seq x y z
N MET A 1 2.03 -13.34 15.01
CA MET A 1 2.35 -12.49 13.84
C MET A 1 1.03 -11.85 13.42
N ALA A 2 0.96 -10.53 13.27
CA ALA A 2 -0.27 -9.87 12.83
C ALA A 2 -0.44 -10.05 11.32
N GLU A 3 -1.68 -10.12 10.82
CA GLU A 3 -1.94 -10.19 9.38
C GLU A 3 -1.58 -8.85 8.71
N PRO A 4 -1.06 -8.85 7.46
CA PRO A 4 -0.75 -7.62 6.73
C PRO A 4 -1.99 -6.74 6.50
N VAL A 5 -1.81 -5.43 6.61
CA VAL A 5 -2.88 -4.45 6.37
C VAL A 5 -3.01 -4.18 4.89
N GLY A 6 -4.15 -4.54 4.31
CA GLY A 6 -4.50 -4.14 2.93
C GLY A 6 -4.88 -2.67 2.85
N PHE A 7 -4.27 -1.91 1.93
CA PHE A 7 -4.54 -0.49 1.73
C PHE A 7 -4.81 -0.18 0.26
N VAL A 8 -6.01 0.32 -0.05
CA VAL A 8 -6.43 0.66 -1.43
C VAL A 8 -6.52 2.18 -1.58
N GLY A 9 -5.73 2.73 -2.50
CA GLY A 9 -5.71 4.15 -2.84
C GLY A 9 -4.69 4.95 -2.01
N VAL A 10 -3.53 5.26 -2.58
CA VAL A 10 -2.41 5.96 -1.94
C VAL A 10 -2.18 7.35 -2.53
N GLY A 11 -3.26 8.03 -2.91
CA GLY A 11 -3.25 9.45 -3.26
C GLY A 11 -2.94 10.38 -2.08
N ARG A 12 -3.31 11.66 -2.19
CA ARG A 12 -2.94 12.71 -1.20
C ARG A 12 -3.34 12.39 0.24
N MET A 13 -4.44 11.66 0.45
CA MET A 13 -4.91 11.27 1.79
C MET A 13 -4.36 9.92 2.25
N GLY A 14 -4.23 8.93 1.35
CA GLY A 14 -3.81 7.58 1.71
C GLY A 14 -2.32 7.47 2.02
N ALA A 15 -1.48 8.20 1.28
CA ALA A 15 -0.04 8.19 1.46
C ALA A 15 0.44 8.49 2.90
N PRO A 16 -0.03 9.56 3.58
CA PRO A 16 0.39 9.81 4.97
C PRO A 16 -0.09 8.74 5.96
N MET A 17 -1.21 8.05 5.70
CA MET A 17 -1.66 6.93 6.53
C MET A 17 -0.75 5.72 6.39
N VAL A 18 -0.43 5.31 5.15
CA VAL A 18 0.50 4.20 4.88
C VAL A 18 1.84 4.45 5.54
N ARG A 19 2.39 5.66 5.42
CA ARG A 19 3.66 6.03 6.07
C ARG A 19 3.63 5.83 7.59
N ARG A 20 2.50 6.15 8.25
CA ARG A 20 2.34 5.94 9.69
C ARG A 20 2.28 4.46 10.03
N LEU A 21 1.55 3.66 9.27
CA LEU A 21 1.49 2.21 9.47
C LEU A 21 2.90 1.59 9.37
N LEU A 22 3.67 1.95 8.34
CA LEU A 22 5.04 1.49 8.17
C LEU A 22 5.95 1.96 9.31
N ALA A 23 5.84 3.21 9.74
CA ALA A 23 6.64 3.75 10.85
C ALA A 23 6.36 3.04 12.18
N HIS A 24 5.19 2.43 12.35
CA HIS A 24 4.83 1.62 13.52
C HIS A 24 5.11 0.12 13.34
N GLY A 25 5.75 -0.29 12.24
CA GLY A 25 6.15 -1.68 12.00
C GLY A 25 5.03 -2.59 11.52
N TYR A 26 3.91 -2.03 11.03
CA TYR A 26 2.89 -2.84 10.38
C TYR A 26 3.34 -3.22 8.96
N GLU A 27 3.16 -4.48 8.60
CA GLU A 27 3.22 -4.89 7.20
C GLU A 27 1.98 -4.36 6.47
N VAL A 28 2.21 -3.74 5.31
CA VAL A 28 1.14 -3.15 4.49
C VAL A 28 1.23 -3.72 3.09
N VAL A 29 0.07 -4.04 2.51
CA VAL A 29 -0.07 -4.42 1.11
C VAL A 29 -0.82 -3.30 0.39
N ILE A 30 -0.18 -2.65 -0.57
CA ILE A 30 -0.76 -1.49 -1.26
C ILE A 30 -1.36 -1.88 -2.61
N ARG A 31 -2.51 -1.28 -2.91
CA ARG A 31 -3.10 -1.26 -4.24
C ARG A 31 -3.54 0.14 -4.64
N ASP A 32 -3.21 0.57 -5.85
CA ASP A 32 -3.78 1.77 -6.46
C ASP A 32 -4.17 1.47 -7.91
N VAL A 33 -5.01 2.32 -8.51
CA VAL A 33 -5.29 2.30 -9.94
C VAL A 33 -4.22 3.05 -10.74
N ASN A 34 -3.51 3.96 -10.08
CA ASN A 34 -2.39 4.70 -10.64
C ASN A 34 -1.08 4.17 -10.08
N ASP A 35 -0.32 3.44 -10.89
CA ASP A 35 0.96 2.85 -10.48
C ASP A 35 1.99 3.90 -10.03
N ALA A 36 1.90 5.14 -10.55
CA ALA A 36 2.76 6.24 -10.11
C ALA A 36 2.50 6.63 -8.64
N ALA A 37 1.29 6.41 -8.13
CA ALA A 37 0.97 6.64 -6.72
C ALA A 37 1.59 5.58 -5.80
N VAL A 38 1.83 4.37 -6.32
CA VAL A 38 2.44 3.26 -5.57
C VAL A 38 3.98 3.34 -5.58
N ALA A 39 4.57 3.96 -6.61
CA ALA A 39 6.02 4.06 -6.78
C ALA A 39 6.81 4.49 -5.52
N PRO A 40 6.35 5.46 -4.69
CA PRO A 40 7.08 5.88 -3.49
C PRO A 40 7.17 4.82 -2.39
N PHE A 41 6.40 3.73 -2.48
CA PHE A 41 6.30 2.70 -1.45
C PHE A 41 6.95 1.37 -1.86
N LYS A 42 7.41 1.23 -3.11
CA LYS A 42 7.93 -0.02 -3.70
C LYS A 42 8.98 -0.75 -2.86
N GLU A 43 9.78 -0.02 -2.11
CA GLU A 43 10.86 -0.59 -1.28
C GLU A 43 10.40 -0.99 0.13
N GLN A 44 9.20 -0.55 0.55
CA GLN A 44 8.72 -0.67 1.93
C GLN A 44 7.48 -1.55 2.06
N VAL A 45 6.81 -1.89 0.96
CA VAL A 45 5.57 -2.68 0.98
C VAL A 45 5.54 -3.77 -0.07
N GLU A 46 4.72 -4.77 0.18
CA GLU A 46 4.27 -5.68 -0.87
C GLU A 46 3.25 -4.94 -1.76
N ILE A 47 3.50 -4.92 -3.07
CA ILE A 47 2.56 -4.37 -4.05
C ILE A 47 1.90 -5.54 -4.76
N ARG A 48 0.56 -5.55 -4.74
CA ARG A 48 -0.21 -6.53 -5.50
C ARG A 48 -0.82 -5.87 -6.72
N GLU A 49 -0.53 -6.42 -7.89
CA GLU A 49 -1.18 -5.98 -9.13
C GLU A 49 -2.63 -6.47 -9.22
N LYS A 50 -3.37 -6.00 -10.24
CA LYS A 50 -4.76 -6.42 -10.49
C LYS A 50 -4.82 -7.89 -10.83
N GLY A 51 -5.05 -8.73 -9.82
CA GLY A 51 -5.67 -10.04 -10.02
C GLY A 51 -6.97 -9.81 -10.80
N GLY A 52 -7.01 -10.32 -12.03
CA GLY A 52 -8.13 -10.18 -12.96
C GLY A 52 -9.43 -10.68 -12.33
N GLY A 53 -10.18 -9.76 -11.75
CA GLY A 53 -11.52 -9.98 -11.23
C GLY A 53 -12.51 -9.41 -12.22
N ARG A 54 -13.02 -10.32 -13.07
CA ARG A 54 -14.19 -10.24 -13.97
C ARG A 54 -14.47 -8.92 -14.68
#